data_AF-A0A4V1D1N5-F1
#
_entry.id   AF-A0A4V1D1N5-F1
#
_cell.length_a   1.000
_cell.length_b   1.000
_cell.length_c   1.000
_cell.angle_alpha   90.00
_cell.angle_beta   90.00
_cell.angle_gamma   90.00
#
_symmetry.space_group_name_H-M   'P 1'
#
loop_
_entity.id
_entity.type
_entity.pdbx_description
1 polymer ?
#
loop_
_entity_poly.entity_id
_entity_poly.type
_entity_poly.pdbx_seq_one_letter_code
_entity_poly.pdbx_strand_id
1 'polypeptide(L)'
;MDEKSERVTQNIAVLTEMGCRFSLMPMSENMLSHSIADANSSLRDLLVEGCIHDYAKQEFGPEYKIQIPTIYLAYKSLDDGLSTLYRANKRGDCRIWFGPFARKYASPNDKLAIFASDNKLYLLNISQYSIKRALNSDFGNPIKDFLSNKNDYSDHNGSSYIQ
;
A
#
# COMPACT_ATOMS: atom_id res chain seq x y z
N MET A 1 10.63 -18.87 14.67
CA MET A 1 9.99 -17.77 13.93
C MET A 1 9.61 -18.33 12.57
N ASP A 2 8.38 -18.14 12.10
CA ASP A 2 7.98 -18.63 10.77
C ASP A 2 8.69 -17.83 9.65
N GLU A 3 8.95 -18.49 8.51
CA GLU A 3 9.70 -17.92 7.38
C GLU A 3 9.07 -16.62 6.84
N LYS A 4 7.74 -16.53 6.86
CA LYS A 4 7.02 -15.31 6.42
C LYS A 4 7.31 -14.14 7.35
N SER A 5 7.31 -14.35 8.65
CA SER A 5 7.58 -13.32 9.66
C SER A 5 9.01 -12.78 9.56
N GLU A 6 9.97 -13.66 9.31
CA GLU A 6 11.35 -13.25 9.03
C GLU A 6 11.43 -12.39 7.76
N ARG A 7 10.81 -12.86 6.66
CA ARG A 7 10.78 -12.12 5.38
C ARG A 7 10.15 -10.74 5.52
N VAL A 8 9.02 -10.65 6.22
CA VAL A 8 8.35 -9.38 6.52
C VAL A 8 9.30 -8.43 7.23
N THR A 9 10.00 -8.91 8.26
CA THR A 9 10.94 -8.09 9.05
C THR A 9 12.08 -7.57 8.19
N GLN A 10 12.68 -8.44 7.36
CA GLN A 10 13.73 -8.07 6.42
C GLN A 10 13.24 -7.05 5.37
N ASN A 11 12.05 -7.25 4.83
CA ASN A 11 11.47 -6.34 3.84
C ASN A 11 11.16 -4.97 4.44
N ILE A 12 10.66 -4.91 5.68
CA ILE A 12 10.43 -3.63 6.38
C ILE A 12 11.74 -2.88 6.58
N ALA A 13 12.82 -3.58 6.98
CA ALA A 13 14.14 -2.98 7.13
C ALA A 13 14.62 -2.38 5.80
N VAL A 14 14.56 -3.15 4.71
CA VAL A 14 14.95 -2.66 3.36
C VAL A 14 14.13 -1.45 2.94
N LEU A 15 12.80 -1.48 3.10
CA LEU A 15 11.95 -0.34 2.74
C LEU A 15 12.27 0.91 3.58
N THR A 16 12.60 0.72 4.86
CA THR A 16 12.95 1.82 5.77
C THR A 16 14.32 2.39 5.43
N GLU A 17 15.32 1.55 5.13
CA GLU A 17 16.65 1.97 4.67
C GLU A 17 16.60 2.74 3.35
N MET A 18 15.67 2.38 2.46
CA MET A 18 15.38 3.10 1.22
C MET A 18 14.62 4.42 1.44
N GLY A 19 14.22 4.75 2.67
CA GLY A 19 13.43 5.95 2.95
C GLY A 19 11.98 5.89 2.42
N CYS A 20 11.49 4.71 2.04
CA CYS A 20 10.15 4.56 1.51
C CYS A 20 9.09 4.84 2.59
N ARG A 21 8.10 5.68 2.25
CA ARG A 21 6.88 5.84 3.05
C ARG A 21 5.84 4.79 2.66
N PHE A 22 5.37 4.04 3.65
CA PHE A 22 4.35 3.00 3.46
C PHE A 22 3.53 2.78 4.74
N SER A 23 2.35 2.17 4.58
CA SER A 23 1.52 1.66 5.65
C SER A 23 1.47 0.13 5.58
N LEU A 24 1.47 -0.52 6.74
CA LEU A 24 1.33 -1.97 6.83
C LEU A 24 -0.13 -2.38 7.04
N MET A 25 -0.58 -3.37 6.28
CA MET A 25 -1.91 -3.94 6.37
C MET A 25 -1.84 -5.46 6.54
N PRO A 26 -2.06 -6.00 7.76
CA PRO A 26 -2.23 -7.43 7.97
C PRO A 26 -3.53 -7.92 7.34
N MET A 27 -3.47 -8.96 6.51
CA MET A 27 -4.63 -9.49 5.80
C MET A 27 -5.25 -10.65 6.56
N SER A 28 -6.44 -10.45 7.13
CA SER A 28 -7.23 -11.53 7.75
C SER A 28 -8.13 -12.24 6.74
N GLU A 29 -8.62 -13.43 7.08
CA GLU A 29 -9.61 -14.15 6.27
C GLU A 29 -10.88 -13.31 6.03
N ASN A 30 -11.36 -12.63 7.07
CA ASN A 30 -12.55 -11.78 6.96
C ASN A 30 -12.31 -10.60 6.01
N MET A 31 -11.14 -9.95 6.12
CA MET A 31 -10.78 -8.86 5.21
C MET A 31 -10.71 -9.33 3.77
N LEU A 32 -10.10 -10.48 3.50
CA LEU A 32 -10.01 -11.04 2.15
C LEU A 32 -11.36 -11.51 1.61
N SER A 33 -12.22 -12.06 2.47
CA SER A 33 -13.59 -12.48 2.11
C SER A 33 -14.42 -11.34 1.56
N HIS A 34 -14.28 -10.16 2.16
CA HIS A 34 -15.01 -8.98 1.72
C HIS A 34 -14.18 -8.04 0.85
N SER A 35 -12.86 -8.28 0.77
CA SER A 35 -11.86 -7.34 0.25
C SER A 35 -11.89 -5.98 0.94
N ILE A 36 -12.34 -5.92 2.21
CA ILE A 36 -12.52 -4.68 3.00
C ILE A 36 -11.56 -4.71 4.19
N ALA A 37 -10.90 -3.59 4.45
CA ALA A 37 -10.12 -3.34 5.65
C ALA A 37 -10.52 -2.02 6.30
N ASP A 38 -10.31 -1.91 7.61
CA ASP A 38 -10.34 -0.62 8.28
C ASP A 38 -9.06 0.16 7.92
N ALA A 39 -9.23 1.42 7.55
CA ALA A 39 -8.13 2.35 7.35
C ALA A 39 -7.62 2.82 8.72
N ASN A 40 -6.63 2.09 9.23
CA ASN A 40 -5.94 2.42 10.48
C ASN A 40 -5.23 3.80 10.39
N SER A 41 -4.71 4.31 11.51
CA SER A 41 -4.03 5.61 11.54
C SER A 41 -2.92 5.73 10.50
N SER A 42 -2.02 4.75 10.43
CA SER A 42 -0.90 4.75 9.49
C SER A 42 -1.35 4.85 8.02
N LEU A 43 -2.43 4.15 7.62
CA LEU A 43 -2.96 4.27 6.27
C LEU A 43 -3.59 5.64 6.03
N ARG A 44 -4.29 6.20 7.02
CA ARG A 44 -4.89 7.54 6.90
C ARG A 44 -3.83 8.62 6.78
N ASP A 45 -2.77 8.54 7.59
CA ASP A 45 -1.64 9.47 7.54
C ASP A 45 -0.94 9.38 6.19
N LEU A 46 -0.68 8.17 5.69
CA LEU A 46 -0.11 7.94 4.35
C LEU A 46 -0.96 8.57 3.23
N LEU A 47 -2.29 8.45 3.31
CA LEU A 47 -3.20 9.02 2.31
C LEU A 47 -3.19 10.55 2.33
N VAL A 48 -3.10 11.16 3.51
CA VAL A 48 -3.02 12.62 3.67
C VAL A 48 -1.67 13.13 3.18
N GLU A 49 -0.57 12.51 3.61
CA GLU A 49 0.79 12.85 3.18
C GLU A 49 0.97 12.69 1.67
N GLY A 50 0.39 11.64 1.10
CA GLY A 50 0.37 11.41 -0.35
C GLY A 50 -0.58 12.31 -1.14
N CYS A 51 -1.27 13.25 -0.47
CA CYS A 51 -2.29 14.13 -1.07
C CYS A 51 -3.42 13.36 -1.80
N ILE A 52 -3.69 12.12 -1.39
CA ILE A 52 -4.69 11.24 -2.02
C ILE A 52 -6.07 11.45 -1.40
N HIS A 53 -6.16 11.41 -0.07
CA HIS A 53 -7.45 11.49 0.62
C HIS A 53 -7.31 11.87 2.09
N ASP A 54 -8.30 12.60 2.60
CA ASP A 54 -8.46 12.94 4.01
C ASP A 54 -9.85 12.47 4.50
N TYR A 55 -9.88 11.39 5.27
CA TYR A 55 -11.12 10.86 5.85
C TYR A 55 -11.80 11.82 6.83
N ALA A 56 -11.08 12.77 7.44
CA ALA A 56 -11.69 13.74 8.35
C ALA A 56 -12.63 14.69 7.61
N LYS A 57 -12.44 14.87 6.30
CA LYS A 57 -13.27 15.69 5.42
C LYS A 57 -14.34 14.87 4.67
N GLN A 58 -14.36 13.55 4.84
CA GLN A 58 -15.29 12.67 4.15
C GLN A 58 -16.60 12.54 4.93
N GLU A 59 -17.71 12.72 4.22
CA GLU A 59 -19.05 12.45 4.74
C GLU A 59 -19.30 10.95 4.98
N PHE A 60 -20.31 10.64 5.78
CA PHE A 60 -20.65 9.26 6.13
C PHE A 60 -21.49 8.58 5.05
N GLY A 61 -21.13 7.34 4.71
CA GLY A 61 -21.93 6.45 3.89
C GLY A 61 -21.32 6.07 2.55
N PRO A 62 -21.83 4.99 1.92
CA PRO A 62 -21.29 4.47 0.66
C PRO A 62 -21.50 5.43 -0.53
N GLU A 63 -22.45 6.35 -0.44
CA GLU A 63 -22.70 7.45 -1.38
C GLU A 63 -21.52 8.43 -1.51
N TYR A 64 -20.76 8.65 -0.44
CA TYR A 64 -19.60 9.54 -0.44
C TYR A 64 -18.28 8.81 -0.65
N LYS A 65 -18.34 7.61 -1.24
CA LYS A 65 -17.15 6.82 -1.54
C LYS A 65 -16.27 7.50 -2.57
N ILE A 66 -14.96 7.31 -2.44
CA ILE A 66 -13.97 7.81 -3.39
C ILE A 66 -13.22 6.63 -3.98
N GLN A 67 -13.01 6.65 -5.29
CA GLN A 67 -12.27 5.62 -5.99
C GLN A 67 -10.84 6.09 -6.26
N ILE A 68 -9.87 5.27 -5.89
CA ILE A 68 -8.45 5.55 -6.05
C ILE A 68 -7.86 4.47 -6.96
N PRO A 69 -7.16 4.84 -8.05
CA PRO A 69 -6.44 3.87 -8.86
C PRO A 69 -5.42 3.12 -8.00
N THR A 70 -5.38 1.81 -8.15
CA THR A 70 -4.54 0.94 -7.30
C THR A 70 -3.77 -0.01 -8.20
N ILE A 71 -2.47 -0.16 -7.96
CA ILE A 71 -1.61 -1.10 -8.68
C ILE A 71 -1.19 -2.21 -7.72
N TYR A 72 -1.46 -3.45 -8.10
CA TYR A 72 -0.97 -4.62 -7.39
C TYR A 72 0.38 -5.03 -7.94
N LEU A 73 1.41 -5.02 -7.10
CA LEU A 73 2.78 -5.36 -7.47
C LEU A 73 3.04 -6.84 -7.17
N ALA A 74 3.45 -7.58 -8.20
CA ALA A 74 3.97 -8.93 -8.10
C ALA A 74 5.33 -9.04 -8.82
N TYR A 75 6.03 -10.16 -8.60
CA TYR A 75 7.36 -10.35 -9.16
C TYR A 75 7.39 -10.35 -10.71
N LYS A 76 6.36 -10.87 -11.37
CA LYS A 76 6.31 -10.99 -12.85
C LYS A 76 5.21 -10.17 -13.51
N SER A 77 4.39 -9.50 -12.73
CA SER A 77 3.22 -8.77 -13.23
C SER A 77 2.91 -7.59 -12.33
N LEU A 78 2.29 -6.59 -12.93
CA LEU A 78 1.54 -5.58 -12.21
C LEU A 78 0.13 -5.58 -12.79
N ASP A 79 -0.86 -5.45 -11.93
CA ASP A 79 -2.26 -5.33 -12.36
C ASP A 79 -2.83 -4.00 -11.88
N ASP A 80 -3.46 -3.29 -12.81
CA ASP A 80 -4.31 -2.16 -12.49
C ASP A 80 -5.60 -2.62 -11.80
N GLY A 81 -6.02 -1.85 -10.83
CA GLY A 81 -7.20 -2.07 -10.03
C GLY A 81 -7.73 -0.75 -9.49
N LEU A 82 -8.74 -0.86 -8.63
CA LEU A 82 -9.43 0.29 -8.08
C LEU A 82 -9.78 0.02 -6.61
N SER A 83 -9.23 0.82 -5.72
CA SER A 83 -9.63 0.83 -4.32
C SER A 83 -10.77 1.82 -4.11
N THR A 84 -11.67 1.54 -3.17
CA THR A 84 -12.75 2.44 -2.78
C THR A 84 -12.63 2.80 -1.31
N LEU A 85 -12.53 4.10 -1.00
CA LEU A 85 -12.43 4.66 0.34
C LEU A 85 -13.78 5.21 0.78
N TYR A 86 -14.26 4.86 1.98
CA TYR A 86 -15.53 5.37 2.50
C TYR A 86 -15.59 5.34 4.03
N ARG A 87 -16.54 6.09 4.61
CA ARG A 87 -16.86 6.02 6.03
C ARG A 87 -18.17 5.26 6.24
N ALA A 88 -18.18 4.31 7.18
CA ALA A 88 -19.38 3.53 7.46
C ALA A 88 -20.46 4.36 8.19
N ASN A 89 -21.73 4.20 7.80
CA ASN A 89 -22.86 4.97 8.33
C ASN A 89 -23.10 4.83 9.85
N LYS A 90 -22.75 3.69 10.45
CA LYS A 90 -23.08 3.43 11.85
C LYS A 90 -22.10 4.07 12.84
N ARG A 91 -20.81 3.72 12.72
CA ARG A 91 -19.76 4.12 13.67
C ARG A 91 -18.76 5.11 13.08
N GLY A 92 -18.87 5.42 11.79
CA GLY A 92 -17.91 6.28 11.11
C GLY A 92 -16.58 5.63 10.76
N ASP A 93 -16.48 4.30 10.88
CA ASP A 93 -15.25 3.56 10.56
C ASP A 93 -14.76 3.93 9.17
N CYS A 94 -13.51 4.38 9.08
CA CYS A 94 -12.85 4.65 7.80
C CYS A 94 -12.46 3.32 7.19
N ARG A 95 -12.87 3.04 5.96
CA ARG A 95 -12.68 1.75 5.32
C ARG A 95 -12.14 1.88 3.91
N ILE A 96 -11.28 0.95 3.56
CA ILE A 96 -10.80 0.72 2.21
C ILE A 96 -11.34 -0.62 1.71
N TRP A 97 -12.02 -0.61 0.57
CA TRP A 97 -12.27 -1.81 -0.22
C TRP A 97 -11.19 -1.89 -1.29
N PHE A 98 -10.39 -2.96 -1.28
CA PHE A 98 -9.28 -3.13 -2.22
C PHE A 98 -9.75 -3.52 -3.63
N GLY A 99 -11.01 -3.90 -3.80
CA GLY A 99 -11.51 -4.41 -5.08
C GLY A 99 -11.43 -5.92 -5.20
N PRO A 100 -11.88 -6.50 -6.33
CA PRO A 100 -12.08 -7.94 -6.48
C PRO A 100 -10.77 -8.76 -6.51
N PHE A 101 -9.63 -8.10 -6.73
CA PHE A 101 -8.34 -8.78 -6.89
C PHE A 101 -7.58 -9.00 -5.58
N ALA A 102 -8.09 -8.55 -4.42
CA ALA A 102 -7.38 -8.68 -3.15
C ALA A 102 -6.95 -10.14 -2.85
N ARG A 103 -7.81 -11.12 -3.11
CA ARG A 103 -7.52 -12.56 -2.93
C ARG A 103 -6.52 -13.14 -3.93
N LYS A 104 -6.33 -12.50 -5.09
CA LYS A 104 -5.27 -12.88 -6.05
C LYS A 104 -3.88 -12.54 -5.49
N TYR A 105 -3.79 -11.49 -4.68
CA TYR A 105 -2.51 -10.90 -4.24
C TYR A 105 -2.17 -11.14 -2.77
N ALA A 106 -3.10 -11.66 -1.97
CA ALA A 106 -2.87 -11.95 -0.57
C ALA A 106 -3.63 -13.18 -0.10
N SER A 107 -3.00 -13.90 0.81
CA SER A 107 -3.60 -14.97 1.60
C SER A 107 -3.78 -14.53 3.06
N PRO A 108 -4.62 -15.21 3.85
CA PRO A 108 -4.72 -14.94 5.27
C PRO A 108 -3.34 -15.00 5.96
N ASN A 109 -3.12 -14.07 6.88
CA ASN A 109 -1.87 -13.85 7.62
C ASN A 109 -0.72 -13.26 6.80
N ASP A 110 -0.95 -12.91 5.52
CA ASP A 110 0.00 -12.07 4.80
C ASP A 110 -0.05 -10.63 5.29
N LYS A 111 1.01 -9.87 4.99
CA LYS A 111 1.07 -8.42 5.21
C LYS A 111 1.30 -7.72 3.88
N LEU A 112 0.48 -6.72 3.61
CA LEU A 112 0.68 -5.81 2.49
C LEU A 112 1.42 -4.56 2.99
N ALA A 113 2.41 -4.11 2.23
CA ALA A 113 2.88 -2.75 2.26
C ALA A 113 2.07 -1.94 1.24
N ILE A 114 1.46 -0.85 1.70
CA ILE A 114 0.69 0.09 0.89
C ILE A 114 1.52 1.34 0.72
N PHE A 115 1.69 1.80 -0.51
CA PHE A 115 2.40 3.04 -0.84
C PHE A 115 1.44 4.01 -1.51
N ALA A 116 1.68 5.31 -1.33
CA ALA A 116 1.03 6.39 -2.07
C ALA A 116 2.05 7.00 -3.06
N SER A 117 1.67 7.12 -4.34
CA SER A 117 2.44 7.83 -5.37
C SER A 117 1.54 8.28 -6.49
N ASP A 118 1.75 9.47 -7.03
CA ASP A 118 1.14 9.88 -8.30
C ASP A 118 -0.39 9.75 -8.32
N ASN A 119 -1.04 10.06 -7.19
CA ASN A 119 -2.47 9.91 -6.96
C ASN A 119 -2.99 8.45 -7.07
N LYS A 120 -2.11 7.47 -6.87
CA LYS A 120 -2.41 6.03 -6.88
C LYS A 120 -1.94 5.36 -5.61
N LEU A 121 -2.54 4.21 -5.33
CA LEU A 121 -2.04 3.27 -4.33
C LEU A 121 -1.25 2.16 -5.00
N TYR A 122 -0.19 1.70 -4.34
CA TYR A 122 0.57 0.52 -4.76
C TYR A 122 0.54 -0.49 -3.62
N LEU A 123 0.18 -1.74 -3.93
CA LEU A 123 0.04 -2.82 -2.97
C LEU A 123 1.09 -3.87 -3.24
N LEU A 124 1.98 -4.09 -2.28
CA LEU A 124 3.01 -5.13 -2.33
C LEU A 124 2.84 -6.13 -1.19
N ASN A 125 2.72 -7.41 -1.52
CA ASN A 125 2.71 -8.47 -0.51
C ASN A 125 4.14 -8.76 -0.02
N ILE A 126 4.48 -8.19 1.13
CA ILE A 126 5.81 -8.34 1.75
C ILE A 126 5.98 -9.64 2.53
N SER A 127 4.92 -10.44 2.67
CA SER A 127 5.00 -11.81 3.18
C SER A 127 5.36 -12.82 2.10
N GLN A 128 5.01 -12.55 0.83
CA GLN A 128 5.22 -13.48 -0.28
C GLN A 128 6.48 -13.16 -1.11
N TYR A 129 6.78 -11.88 -1.32
CA TYR A 129 7.93 -11.47 -2.15
C TYR A 129 9.10 -10.98 -1.31
N SER A 130 10.32 -11.37 -1.68
CA SER A 130 11.53 -10.78 -1.09
C SER A 130 11.92 -9.55 -1.90
N ILE A 131 11.89 -8.38 -1.27
CA ILE A 131 12.26 -7.11 -1.90
C ILE A 131 13.74 -7.12 -2.30
N LYS A 132 14.61 -7.60 -1.41
CA LYS A 132 16.04 -7.73 -1.70
C LYS A 132 16.31 -8.60 -2.94
N ARG A 133 15.60 -9.73 -3.09
CA ARG A 133 15.71 -10.56 -4.30
C ARG A 133 15.19 -9.85 -5.55
N ALA A 134 14.08 -9.11 -5.43
CA ALA A 134 13.52 -8.34 -6.53
C ALA A 134 14.51 -7.26 -7.01
N LEU A 135 15.09 -6.48 -6.10
CA LEU A 135 16.08 -5.43 -6.41
C LEU A 135 17.36 -6.00 -7.03
N ASN A 136 17.85 -7.12 -6.51
CA ASN A 136 19.07 -7.78 -6.99
C ASN A 136 18.86 -8.68 -8.22
N SER A 137 17.65 -8.72 -8.80
CA SER A 137 17.42 -9.51 -10.01
C SER A 137 18.10 -8.86 -11.22
N ASP A 138 18.78 -9.69 -12.01
CA ASP A 138 19.34 -9.31 -13.31
C ASP A 138 18.26 -9.01 -14.35
N PHE A 139 17.02 -9.46 -14.11
CA PHE A 139 15.86 -9.19 -14.95
C PHE A 139 15.02 -8.06 -14.35
N GLY A 140 14.49 -7.20 -15.23
CA GLY A 140 13.50 -6.20 -14.86
C GLY A 140 12.27 -6.86 -14.21
N ASN A 141 11.76 -6.24 -13.15
CA ASN A 141 10.55 -6.71 -12.49
C ASN A 141 9.78 -5.52 -11.87
N PRO A 142 8.44 -5.59 -11.80
CA PRO A 142 7.62 -4.45 -11.37
C PRO A 142 7.95 -3.92 -9.98
N ILE A 143 8.37 -4.79 -9.06
CA ILE A 143 8.76 -4.41 -7.69
C ILE A 143 10.01 -3.55 -7.73
N LYS A 144 11.05 -3.99 -8.46
CA LYS A 144 12.30 -3.24 -8.64
C LYS A 144 12.06 -1.91 -9.34
N ASP A 145 11.29 -1.92 -10.42
CA ASP A 145 10.99 -0.72 -11.20
C ASP A 145 10.26 0.32 -10.35
N PHE A 146 9.25 -0.10 -9.58
CA PHE A 146 8.52 0.78 -8.66
C PHE A 146 9.42 1.36 -7.56
N LEU A 147 10.19 0.50 -6.87
CA LEU A 147 10.98 0.94 -5.72
C LEU A 147 12.21 1.77 -6.10
N SER A 148 12.81 1.53 -7.27
CA SER A 148 13.97 2.32 -7.73
C SER A 148 13.56 3.76 -8.00
N ASN A 149 12.38 3.98 -8.61
CA ASN A 149 11.85 5.31 -8.86
C ASN A 149 11.48 6.09 -7.57
N LYS A 150 11.39 5.41 -6.42
CA LYS A 150 11.12 6.05 -5.12
C LYS A 150 12.38 6.57 -4.44
N ASN A 151 13.53 5.94 -4.67
CA ASN A 151 14.82 6.40 -4.13
C ASN A 151 15.26 7.74 -4.73
N ASP A 152 14.90 8.02 -5.98
CA ASP A 152 15.27 9.27 -6.65
C ASP A 152 14.61 10.52 -6.04
N TYR A 153 13.50 10.35 -5.29
CA TYR A 153 12.80 11.45 -4.63
C TYR A 153 13.42 11.86 -3.29
N SER A 154 14.23 11.01 -2.64
CA SER A 154 14.91 11.34 -1.39
C SER A 154 16.14 12.24 -1.56
N ASP A 155 16.70 12.33 -2.77
CA ASP A 155 17.92 13.11 -3.03
C ASP A 155 17.67 14.57 -3.46
N HIS A 156 16.41 15.00 -3.59
CA HIS A 156 16.06 16.34 -4.10
C HIS A 156 15.31 17.27 -3.14
N ASN A 157 14.96 16.86 -1.92
CA ASN A 157 14.33 17.77 -0.94
C ASN A 157 15.33 18.53 -0.06
N GLY A 158 16.39 19.01 -0.70
CA GLY A 158 17.42 19.88 -0.12
C GLY A 158 17.55 21.22 -0.84
N SER A 159 16.47 21.83 -1.33
CA SER A 159 16.49 23.28 -1.61
C SER A 159 15.10 23.88 -1.83
N SER A 160 14.85 24.96 -1.08
CA SER A 160 14.01 26.12 -1.41
C SER A 160 12.52 25.91 -1.70
N TYR A 161 11.69 26.20 -0.70
CA TYR A 161 10.58 27.14 -0.87
C TYR A 161 10.56 28.11 0.31
N ILE A 162 11.32 29.21 0.17
CA ILE A 162 10.96 30.49 0.77
C ILE A 162 10.52 31.35 -0.41
N GLN A 163 9.22 31.61 -0.53
CA GLN A 163 8.70 32.88 -0.99
C GLN A 163 7.27 33.08 -0.51
#